data_AF-A0A5R9B441-F1
#
_entry.id   AF-A0A5R9B441-F1
#
_cell.length_a   1.000
_cell.length_b   1.000
_cell.length_c   1.000
_cell.angle_alpha   90.00
_cell.angle_beta   90.00
_cell.angle_gamma   90.00
#
_symmetry.space_group_name_H-M   'P 1'
#
loop_
_entity.id
_entity.type
_entity.pdbx_description
1 polymer ?
#
loop_
_entity_poly.entity_id
_entity_poly.type
_entity_poly.pdbx_seq_one_letter_code
_entity_poly.pdbx_strand_id
1 'polypeptide(L)' 'MKYLAVLFWSIVLLQMINFVLNSLNGGGELNYVTPIFGAIAFTIIIALFDMMIKPSKHEAKEHH' A
#
# COMPACT_ATOMS: atom_id res chain seq x y z
N MET A 1 -11.10 -7.78 1.26
CA MET A 1 -10.39 -7.90 2.56
C MET A 1 -8.90 -7.60 2.43
N LYS A 2 -8.09 -8.37 1.68
CA LYS A 2 -6.63 -8.17 1.64
C LYS A 2 -6.16 -6.75 1.26
N TYR A 3 -6.75 -6.14 0.24
CA TYR A 3 -6.32 -4.79 -0.19
C TYR A 3 -6.78 -3.67 0.77
N LEU A 4 -7.85 -3.89 1.54
CA LEU A 4 -8.27 -2.95 2.59
C LEU A 4 -7.27 -2.97 3.76
N ALA A 5 -6.76 -4.15 4.12
CA ALA A 5 -5.70 -4.28 5.11
C ALA A 5 -4.41 -3.61 4.62
N VAL A 6 -4.03 -3.82 3.34
CA VAL A 6 -2.89 -3.11 2.73
C VAL A 6 -3.08 -1.61 2.81
N LEU A 7 -4.24 -1.09 2.41
CA LEU A 7 -4.53 0.35 2.48
C LEU A 7 -4.40 0.90 3.89
N PHE A 8 -5.00 0.25 4.88
CA PHE A 8 -4.92 0.67 6.28
C PHE A 8 -3.47 0.71 6.77
N TRP A 9 -2.71 -0.36 6.54
CA TRP A 9 -1.32 -0.43 6.99
C TRP A 9 -0.41 0.55 6.23
N SER A 10 -0.66 0.79 4.94
CA SER A 10 0.06 1.79 4.16
C SER A 10 -0.21 3.21 4.67
N ILE A 11 -1.45 3.53 5.08
CA ILE A 11 -1.76 4.84 5.69
C ILE A 11 -0.94 5.00 6.98
N VAL A 12 -0.99 4.02 7.88
CA VAL A 12 -0.24 4.07 9.15
C VAL A 12 1.26 4.24 8.90
N LEU A 13 1.82 3.44 8.00
CA LEU A 13 3.25 3.47 7.68
C LEU A 13 3.67 4.81 7.06
N LEU A 14 2.91 5.33 6.09
CA LEU A 14 3.26 6.59 5.43
C LEU A 14 3.07 7.79 6.35
N GLN A 15 2.11 7.76 7.28
CA GLN A 15 1.98 8.78 8.32
C GLN A 15 3.19 8.76 9.28
N MET A 16 3.69 7.58 9.63
CA MET A 16 4.90 7.46 10.45
C MET A 16 6.15 7.96 9.72
N ILE A 17 6.32 7.62 8.44
CA ILE A 17 7.42 8.15 7.64
C ILE A 17 7.32 9.67 7.53
N ASN A 18 6.13 10.21 7.26
CA ASN A 18 5.88 11.64 7.19
C ASN A 18 6.24 12.35 8.51
N PHE A 19 5.84 11.75 9.64
CA PHE A 19 6.19 12.24 10.97
C PHE A 19 7.70 12.27 11.21
N VAL A 20 8.40 11.17 10.90
CA VAL A 20 9.86 11.07 11.07
C VAL A 20 10.57 12.08 10.18
N LEU A 21 10.21 12.18 8.90
CA LEU A 21 10.81 13.13 7.96
C LEU A 21 10.58 14.58 8.39
N ASN A 22 9.36 14.91 8.81
CA ASN A 22 9.05 16.23 9.34
C ASN A 22 9.88 16.54 10.60
N SER A 23 10.07 15.56 11.48
CA SER A 23 10.88 15.71 12.69
C SER A 23 12.36 15.94 12.37
N LEU A 24 12.90 15.22 11.38
CA LEU A 24 14.27 15.43 10.88
C LEU A 24 14.46 16.80 10.22
N ASN A 25 13.39 17.37 9.65
CA ASN A 25 13.40 18.67 8.99
C ASN A 25 13.10 19.85 9.95
N GLY A 26 13.22 19.66 11.26
CA GLY A 26 13.03 20.71 12.27
C GLY A 26 11.63 20.80 12.87
N GLY A 27 10.71 19.88 12.54
CA GLY A 27 9.46 19.67 13.30
C GLY A 27 8.35 20.70 13.06
N GLY A 28 7.95 20.92 11.81
CA GLY A 28 6.87 21.83 11.43
C GLY A 28 5.46 21.21 11.41
N GLU A 29 4.51 21.90 10.79
CA GLU A 29 3.14 21.38 10.59
C GLU A 29 3.15 20.11 9.73
N LEU A 30 2.41 19.10 10.16
CA LEU A 30 2.31 17.83 9.45
C LEU A 30 1.28 17.91 8.32
N ASN A 31 1.70 17.54 7.11
CA ASN A 31 0.79 17.31 6.00
C ASN A 31 0.17 15.90 6.10
N TYR A 32 -1.08 15.83 6.52
CA TYR A 32 -1.81 14.56 6.64
C TYR A 32 -2.40 14.05 5.33
N VAL A 33 -2.47 14.89 4.29
CA VAL A 33 -3.15 14.58 3.02
C VAL A 33 -2.24 13.81 2.07
N THR A 34 -0.99 14.25 1.92
CA THR A 34 -0.02 13.60 1.02
C THR A 34 0.19 12.11 1.32
N PRO A 35 0.34 11.67 2.60
CA PRO A 35 0.48 10.25 2.92
C PRO A 35 -0.74 9.40 2.54
N ILE A 36 -1.95 9.97 2.57
CA ILE A 36 -3.18 9.26 2.21
C ILE A 36 -3.20 8.96 0.71
N PHE A 37 -2.90 9.95 -0.13
CA PHE A 37 -2.80 9.72 -1.58
C PHE A 37 -1.68 8.73 -1.93
N GLY A 38 -0.54 8.81 -1.22
CA GLY A 38 0.53 7.82 -1.34
C GLY A 38 0.07 6.40 -1.00
N ALA A 39 -0.73 6.22 0.07
CA ALA A 39 -1.23 4.92 0.48
C ALA A 39 -2.21 4.32 -0.55
N ILE A 40 -3.06 5.16 -1.15
CA ILE A 40 -3.98 4.76 -2.21
C ILE A 40 -3.18 4.27 -3.43
N ALA A 41 -2.21 5.06 -3.89
CA ALA A 41 -1.37 4.70 -5.03
C ALA A 41 -0.59 3.39 -4.77
N PHE A 42 0.00 3.25 -3.59
CA PHE A 42 0.70 2.03 -3.19
C PHE A 42 -0.21 0.79 -3.17
N THR A 43 -1.44 0.94 -2.67
CA THR A 43 -2.42 -0.15 -2.65
C THR A 43 -2.81 -0.57 -4.07
N ILE A 44 -2.97 0.37 -4.98
CA ILE A 44 -3.25 0.08 -6.39
C ILE A 44 -2.09 -0.71 -7.00
N ILE A 45 -0.84 -0.28 -6.76
CA ILE A 45 0.36 -0.98 -7.24
C ILE A 45 0.37 -2.43 -6.74
N ILE A 46 0.14 -2.67 -5.45
CA ILE A 46 0.07 -4.02 -4.87
C ILE A 46 -1.04 -4.86 -5.51
N ALA A 47 -2.21 -4.26 -5.78
CA ALA A 47 -3.31 -4.97 -6.43
C ALA A 47 -2.95 -5.38 -7.87
N LEU A 48 -2.27 -4.51 -8.63
CA LEU A 48 -1.80 -4.82 -9.98
C LEU A 48 -0.76 -5.96 -9.95
N PHE A 49 0.22 -5.92 -9.04
CA PHE A 49 1.22 -6.98 -8.89
C PHE A 49 0.59 -8.32 -8.51
N ASP A 50 -0.38 -8.31 -7.59
CA ASP A 50 -1.08 -9.52 -7.18
C ASP A 50 -1.90 -10.14 -8.32
N MET A 51 -2.47 -9.34 -9.22
CA MET A 51 -3.10 -9.84 -10.45
C MET A 51 -2.07 -10.43 -11.43
N MET A 52 -0.91 -9.81 -11.56
CA MET A 52 0.13 -10.25 -12.48
C MET A 52 0.80 -11.56 -12.04
N ILE A 53 0.95 -11.78 -10.74
CA ILE A 53 1.61 -12.96 -10.17
C ILE A 53 0.66 -14.15 -10.04
N LYS A 54 -0.66 -13.92 -10.08
CA LYS A 54 -1.65 -15.00 -9.88
C LYS A 54 -1.58 -16.00 -11.05
N PRO A 55 -1.22 -17.28 -10.82
CA PRO A 55 -1.23 -18.27 -11.87
C PRO A 55 -2.65 -18.41 -12.43
N SER A 56 -2.76 -18.51 -13.76
CA SER A 56 -4.05 -18.74 -14.39
C SER A 56 -4.63 -20.05 -13.83
N LYS A 57 -5.86 -20.01 -13.32
CA LYS A 57 -6.53 -21.19 -12.73
C LYS A 57 -6.84 -22.30 -13.75
N HIS A 58 -6.37 -22.18 -14.99
CA HIS A 58 -6.73 -23.11 -16.05
C HIS A 58 -5.92 -24.42 -16.04
N GLU A 59 -4.74 -24.43 -15.43
CA GLU A 59 -3.83 -25.60 -15.44
C GLU A 59 -4.10 -26.62 -14.32
N ALA A 60 -4.97 -26.31 -13.34
CA ALA A 60 -5.14 -27.13 -12.13
C ALA A 60 -6.32 -28.13 -12.19
N LYS A 61 -7.01 -28.27 -13.34
CA LYS A 61 -8.18 -29.15 -13.47
C LYS A 61 -8.00 -30.34 -14.42
N GLU A 62 -6.87 -30.47 -15.11
CA GLU A 62 -6.63 -31.58 -16.05
C GLU A 62 -5.88 -32.79 -15.44
N HIS A 63 -5.56 -32.77 -14.15
CA HIS A 63 -4.81 -33.85 -13.48
C HIS A 63 -5.57 -34.54 -12.33
N HIS A 64 -6.89 -34.74 -12.47
CA HIS A 64 -7.69 -35.58 -11.57
C HIS A 64 -8.46 -36.64 -12.34
#